data_AF-A0A6N9DMC4-F1
#
_entry.id   AF-A0A6N9DMC4-F1
#
_cell.length_a   1.000
_cell.length_b   1.000
_cell.length_c   1.000
_cell.angle_alpha   90.00
_cell.angle_beta   90.00
_cell.angle_gamma   90.00
#
_symmetry.space_group_name_H-M   'P 1'
#
loop_
_entity.id
_entity.type
_entity.pdbx_description
1 polymer ?
#
loop_
_entity_poly.entity_id
_entity_poly.type
_entity_poly.pdbx_seq_one_letter_code
_entity_poly.pdbx_strand_id
1 'polypeptide(L)'
;MHPQTLRKYDREGLVSPSRTQGSRRLYSEEDLERLQIVRRLSEDLGLNLSGVGLVLELVQHMRGMLDVLENSEDLTNSASAKAVADEIKVILHYLGVE
;
A
#
# COMPACT_ATOMS: atom_id res chain seq x y z
N MET A 1 -1.38 -17.72 -2.01
CA MET A 1 -0.23 -17.53 -1.08
C MET A 1 -0.19 -18.66 -0.07
N HIS A 2 1.00 -19.14 0.26
CA HIS A 2 1.19 -20.18 1.28
C HIS A 2 1.14 -19.58 2.71
N PRO A 3 0.57 -20.27 3.73
CA PRO A 3 0.46 -19.73 5.09
C PRO A 3 1.79 -19.33 5.75
N GLN A 4 2.91 -19.96 5.39
CA GLN A 4 4.22 -19.56 5.89
C GLN A 4 4.69 -18.21 5.33
N THR A 5 4.35 -17.91 4.08
CA THR A 5 4.65 -16.60 3.46
C THR A 5 3.88 -15.49 4.16
N LEU A 6 2.59 -15.72 4.45
CA LEU A 6 1.77 -14.76 5.20
C LEU A 6 2.32 -14.50 6.61
N ARG A 7 2.80 -15.55 7.30
CA ARG A 7 3.47 -15.41 8.60
C ARG A 7 4.80 -14.65 8.51
N LYS A 8 5.54 -14.84 7.40
CA LYS A 8 6.77 -14.08 7.14
C LYS A 8 6.43 -12.59 7.02
N TYR A 9 5.46 -12.23 6.19
CA TYR A 9 5.08 -10.83 5.98
C TYR A 9 4.52 -10.16 7.25
N ASP A 10 3.72 -10.87 8.05
CA ASP A 10 3.29 -10.41 9.38
C ASP A 10 4.49 -10.14 10.31
N ARG A 11 5.47 -11.05 10.36
CA ARG A 11 6.67 -10.86 11.20
C ARG A 11 7.53 -9.69 10.77
N GLU A 12 7.64 -9.46 9.47
CA GLU A 12 8.39 -8.33 8.89
C GLU A 12 7.58 -7.02 8.92
N GLY A 13 6.37 -7.00 9.49
CA GLY A 13 5.53 -5.81 9.60
C GLY A 13 4.91 -5.33 8.29
N LEU A 14 4.97 -6.14 7.23
CA LEU A 14 4.42 -5.78 5.92
C LEU A 14 2.90 -5.86 5.87
N VAL A 15 2.28 -6.56 6.81
CA VAL A 15 0.82 -6.68 7.00
C VAL A 15 0.55 -6.80 8.50
N SER A 16 -0.57 -6.29 8.99
CA SER A 16 -0.89 -6.28 10.43
C SER A 16 -2.26 -6.91 10.70
N PRO A 17 -2.40 -8.24 10.51
CA PRO A 17 -3.68 -8.90 10.65
C PRO A 17 -4.17 -8.86 12.10
N SER A 18 -5.48 -8.71 12.27
CA SER A 18 -6.12 -8.91 13.57
C SER A 18 -6.06 -10.36 14.03
N ARG A 19 -6.30 -10.63 15.31
CA ARG A 19 -6.23 -11.97 15.91
C ARG A 19 -7.53 -12.36 16.58
N THR A 20 -7.96 -13.61 16.40
CA THR A 20 -9.05 -14.19 17.20
C THR A 20 -8.57 -14.53 18.62
N GLN A 21 -9.53 -14.81 19.52
CA GLN A 21 -9.27 -15.36 20.86
C GLN A 21 -8.41 -16.65 20.85
N GLY A 22 -8.41 -17.39 19.73
CA GLY A 22 -7.56 -18.57 19.50
C GLY A 22 -6.25 -18.29 18.76
N SER A 23 -5.80 -17.03 18.69
CA SER A 23 -4.58 -16.58 17.99
C SER A 23 -4.54 -16.86 16.48
N ARG A 24 -5.69 -17.05 15.84
CA ARG A 24 -5.78 -17.17 14.37
C ARG A 24 -5.72 -15.76 13.76
N ARG A 25 -4.92 -15.60 12.71
CA ARG A 25 -4.81 -14.34 11.95
C ARG A 25 -6.06 -14.16 11.10
N LEU A 26 -6.65 -12.98 11.17
CA LEU A 26 -7.74 -12.52 10.34
C LEU A 26 -7.25 -11.33 9.53
N TYR A 27 -7.32 -11.47 8.21
CA TYR A 27 -6.90 -10.45 7.27
C TYR A 27 -8.13 -9.64 6.86
N SER A 28 -8.06 -8.31 7.00
CA SER A 28 -9.06 -7.39 6.46
C SER A 28 -8.94 -7.27 4.93
N GLU A 29 -9.87 -6.59 4.28
CA GLU A 29 -9.74 -6.25 2.85
C GLU A 29 -8.49 -5.41 2.58
N GLU A 30 -8.19 -4.43 3.44
CA GLU A 30 -6.96 -3.64 3.37
C GLU A 30 -5.70 -4.51 3.49
N ASP A 31 -5.71 -5.51 4.39
CA ASP A 31 -4.60 -6.46 4.48
C ASP A 31 -4.44 -7.27 3.18
N LEU A 32 -5.55 -7.65 2.53
CA LEU A 32 -5.53 -8.41 1.29
C LEU A 32 -4.98 -7.57 0.13
N GLU A 33 -5.39 -6.31 0.00
CA GLU A 33 -4.80 -5.36 -0.96
C GLU A 33 -3.31 -5.19 -0.71
N ARG A 34 -2.91 -4.97 0.55
CA ARG A 34 -1.51 -4.83 0.95
C ARG A 34 -0.70 -6.08 0.60
N LEU A 35 -1.25 -7.27 0.80
CA LEU A 35 -0.62 -8.53 0.43
C LEU A 35 -0.45 -8.69 -1.09
N GLN A 36 -1.38 -8.18 -1.90
CA GLN A 36 -1.24 -8.17 -3.36
C GLN A 36 -0.09 -7.27 -3.80
N ILE A 37 0.03 -6.07 -3.20
CA ILE A 37 1.13 -5.14 -3.48
C ILE A 37 2.47 -5.77 -3.05
N VAL A 38 2.56 -6.29 -1.83
CA VAL A 38 3.77 -6.98 -1.34
C VAL A 38 4.20 -8.09 -2.29
N ARG A 39 3.23 -8.89 -2.75
CA ARG A 39 3.48 -9.98 -3.68
C ARG A 39 4.06 -9.45 -4.99
N ARG A 40 3.41 -8.49 -5.64
CA ARG A 40 3.87 -7.87 -6.89
C ARG A 40 5.28 -7.29 -6.76
N LEU A 41 5.53 -6.51 -5.71
CA LEU A 41 6.84 -5.89 -5.49
C LEU A 41 7.94 -6.95 -5.29
N SER A 42 7.64 -8.05 -4.59
CA SER A 42 8.63 -9.11 -4.32
C SER A 42 8.80 -10.13 -5.45
N GLU A 43 7.72 -10.53 -6.13
CA GLU A 43 7.72 -11.58 -7.16
C GLU A 43 7.99 -10.99 -8.56
N ASP A 44 7.36 -9.85 -8.90
CA ASP A 44 7.42 -9.30 -10.26
C ASP A 44 8.57 -8.29 -10.41
N LEU A 45 8.80 -7.45 -9.39
CA LEU A 45 9.88 -6.44 -9.39
C LEU A 45 11.15 -6.88 -8.66
N GLY A 46 11.13 -8.05 -8.02
CA GLY A 46 12.32 -8.64 -7.38
C GLY A 46 12.83 -7.89 -6.13
N LEU A 47 12.00 -7.05 -5.51
CA LEU A 47 12.38 -6.34 -4.29
C LEU A 47 12.49 -7.31 -3.10
N ASN A 48 13.51 -7.10 -2.28
CA ASN A 48 13.59 -7.76 -0.98
C ASN A 48 12.54 -7.16 -0.01
N LEU A 49 12.28 -7.83 1.12
CA LEU A 49 11.21 -7.42 2.03
C LEU A 49 11.43 -6.04 2.67
N SER A 50 12.69 -5.64 2.89
CA SER A 50 13.01 -4.28 3.36
C SER A 50 12.65 -3.22 2.30
N GLY A 51 12.97 -3.49 1.03
CA GLY A 51 12.60 -2.64 -0.10
C GLY A 51 11.08 -2.56 -0.30
N VAL A 52 10.39 -3.69 -0.14
CA VAL A 52 8.91 -3.72 -0.14
C VAL A 52 8.35 -2.83 0.98
N GLY A 53 8.90 -2.94 2.20
CA GLY A 53 8.48 -2.10 3.33
C GLY A 53 8.59 -0.60 3.02
N LEU A 54 9.73 -0.17 2.46
CA LEU A 54 9.95 1.22 2.06
C LEU A 54 8.92 1.68 1.01
N VAL A 55 8.65 0.86 -0.02
CA VAL A 55 7.67 1.21 -1.05
C VAL A 55 6.26 1.34 -0.45
N LEU A 56 5.87 0.47 0.47
CA LEU A 56 4.56 0.56 1.14
C LEU A 56 4.41 1.84 1.96
N GLU A 57 5.47 2.28 2.63
CA GLU A 57 5.48 3.55 3.36
C GLU A 57 5.33 4.73 2.40
N LEU A 58 6.06 4.73 1.27
CA LEU A 58 5.92 5.75 0.23
C LEU A 58 4.50 5.80 -0.36
N VAL A 59 3.89 4.63 -0.61
CA VAL A 59 2.49 4.51 -1.06
C VAL A 59 1.54 5.14 -0.03
N GLN A 60 1.75 4.89 1.26
CA GLN A 60 0.94 5.47 2.32
C GLN A 60 1.05 7.00 2.35
N HIS A 61 2.26 7.54 2.23
CA HIS A 61 2.46 8.99 2.13
C HIS A 61 1.79 9.59 0.88
N MET A 62 1.90 8.92 -0.27
CA MET A 62 1.24 9.34 -1.51
C MET A 62 -0.29 9.36 -1.40
N ARG A 63 -0.89 8.34 -0.77
CA ARG A 63 -2.34 8.32 -0.48
C ARG A 63 -2.74 9.48 0.44
N GLY A 64 -1.94 9.79 1.47
CA GLY A 64 -2.17 10.95 2.33
C GLY A 64 -2.08 12.29 1.58
N MET A 65 -1.12 12.42 0.66
CA MET A 65 -1.02 13.61 -0.19
C MET A 65 -2.23 13.76 -1.11
N LEU A 66 -2.71 12.67 -1.73
CA LEU A 66 -3.92 12.69 -2.55
C LEU A 66 -5.15 13.14 -1.74
N ASP A 67 -5.33 12.60 -0.54
CA ASP A 67 -6.45 12.97 0.33
C ASP A 67 -6.46 14.49 0.63
N VAL A 68 -5.28 15.07 0.92
CA VAL A 68 -5.15 16.52 1.13
C VAL A 68 -5.47 17.32 -0.14
N LEU A 69 -5.02 16.87 -1.30
CA LEU A 69 -5.25 17.54 -2.59
C LEU A 69 -6.72 17.48 -3.04
N GLU A 70 -7.41 16.38 -2.72
CA GLU A 70 -8.80 16.14 -3.11
C GLU A 70 -9.81 16.78 -2.15
N ASN A 71 -9.48 16.85 -0.85
CA ASN A 71 -10.39 17.39 0.16
C ASN A 71 -10.26 18.91 0.39
N SER A 72 -9.25 19.57 -0.20
CA SER A 72 -9.04 21.02 -0.05
C SER A 72 -9.59 21.77 -1.27
N GLU A 73 -10.72 22.47 -1.13
CA GLU A 73 -11.40 23.18 -2.24
C GLU A 73 -10.50 24.13 -3.05
N ASP A 74 -9.57 24.83 -2.37
CA ASP A 74 -8.59 25.72 -3.00
C ASP A 74 -7.56 24.96 -3.86
N LEU A 75 -7.13 23.77 -3.41
CA LEU A 75 -6.15 22.96 -4.13
C LEU A 75 -6.80 22.20 -5.28
N THR A 76 -8.02 21.68 -5.13
CA THR A 76 -8.71 20.92 -6.17
C THR A 76 -8.91 21.74 -7.46
N ASN A 77 -9.10 23.06 -7.33
CA ASN A 77 -9.27 23.96 -8.48
C ASN A 77 -7.94 24.44 -9.09
N SER A 78 -6.80 24.18 -8.44
CA SER A 78 -5.48 24.53 -8.95
C SER A 78 -5.04 23.54 -10.02
N ALA A 79 -4.76 24.03 -11.23
CA ALA A 79 -4.26 23.21 -12.33
C ALA A 79 -2.96 22.47 -11.97
N SER A 80 -2.08 23.10 -11.17
CA SER A 80 -0.84 22.48 -10.70
C SER A 80 -1.11 21.35 -9.70
N ALA A 81 -2.02 21.55 -8.76
CA ALA A 81 -2.38 20.52 -7.78
C ALA A 81 -3.03 19.30 -8.47
N LYS A 82 -3.88 19.55 -9.47
CA LYS A 82 -4.46 18.48 -10.29
C LYS A 82 -3.40 17.68 -11.04
N ALA A 83 -2.42 18.36 -11.66
CA ALA A 83 -1.33 17.67 -12.36
C ALA A 83 -0.51 16.77 -11.41
N VAL A 84 -0.20 17.26 -10.20
CA VAL A 84 0.51 16.46 -9.18
C VAL A 84 -0.33 15.27 -8.72
N ALA A 85 -1.63 15.46 -8.48
CA ALA A 85 -2.53 14.36 -8.11
C ALA A 85 -2.60 13.29 -9.21
N ASP A 86 -2.68 13.70 -10.47
CA ASP A 86 -2.69 12.79 -11.62
C ASP A 86 -1.37 12.00 -11.72
N GLU A 87 -0.21 12.65 -11.51
CA GLU A 87 1.08 11.96 -11.46
C GLU A 87 1.15 10.93 -10.31
N ILE A 88 0.69 11.29 -9.11
CA ILE A 88 0.65 10.36 -7.98
C ILE A 88 -0.23 9.15 -8.31
N LYS A 89 -1.41 9.37 -8.91
CA LYS A 89 -2.31 8.27 -9.33
C LYS A 89 -1.65 7.35 -10.35
N VAL A 90 -0.87 7.89 -11.30
CA VAL A 90 -0.10 7.09 -12.25
C VAL A 90 0.94 6.22 -11.55
N ILE A 91 1.67 6.76 -10.57
CA ILE A 91 2.66 6.01 -9.79
C ILE A 91 1.98 4.89 -9.00
N LEU A 92 0.89 5.20 -8.30
CA LEU A 92 0.11 4.21 -7.53
C LEU A 92 -0.40 3.09 -8.44
N HIS A 93 -0.95 3.43 -9.60
CA HIS A 93 -1.40 2.45 -10.59
C HIS A 93 -0.25 1.55 -11.08
N TYR A 94 0.94 2.11 -11.35
CA TYR A 94 2.13 1.33 -11.73
C TYR A 94 2.55 0.35 -10.63
N LEU A 95 2.36 0.71 -9.36
CA LEU A 95 2.62 -0.14 -8.20
C LEU A 95 1.50 -1.17 -7.95
N GLY A 96 0.41 -1.14 -8.72
CA GLY A 96 -0.75 -2.02 -8.55
C GLY A 96 -1.60 -1.64 -7.34
N VAL A 97 -1.58 -0.36 -6.98
CA VAL A 97 -2.39 0.25 -5.92
C VAL A 97 -3.52 1.00 -6.60
N GLU A 98 -4.75 0.53 -6.43
CA GLU A 98 -5.96 1.25 -6.86
C GLU A 98 -6.40 2.29 -5.82
#